data_AF-A0A2G8XUP4-F1
#
_entry.id   AF-A0A2G8XUP4-F1
#
_cell.length_a   1.000
_cell.length_b   1.000
_cell.length_c   1.000
_cell.angle_alpha   90.00
_cell.angle_beta   90.00
_cell.angle_gamma   90.00
#
_symmetry.space_group_name_H-M   'P 1'
#
loop_
_entity.id
_entity.type
_entity.pdbx_description
1 polymer ?
#
loop_
_entity_poly.entity_id
_entity_poly.type
_entity_poly.pdbx_seq_one_letter_code
_entity_poly.pdbx_strand_id
1 'polypeptide(L)'
;MARTGKVQQRRGGLRSGARKLVAVCLSGVVLLSGGSVVATEPVEGLLRRNLDTQASGPQNGSATRENTVTCTLSGSTVSVTPATGASLALSKASLTASFECIGDSYTAVPSEKTKICDESKASNEDDSESCNFGDSNVGSAVTLQEILGASQLIEWTETSTSDKNSILRTLKLTDSDLPRTDKTFVVGCDKKGARNATPTPPCR
;
A
#
# COMPACT_ATOMS: atom_id res chain seq x y z
N MET A 1 -40.58 -62.31 27.82
CA MET A 1 -41.84 -61.95 28.53
C MET A 1 -41.62 -60.64 29.27
N ALA A 2 -42.64 -59.77 29.39
CA ALA A 2 -42.74 -58.54 30.23
C ALA A 2 -41.61 -57.46 30.09
N ARG A 3 -41.85 -56.16 29.83
CA ARG A 3 -42.59 -55.11 30.59
C ARG A 3 -42.10 -55.04 32.07
N THR A 4 -41.74 -53.93 32.74
CA THR A 4 -41.78 -52.45 32.52
C THR A 4 -40.77 -51.83 33.53
N GLY A 5 -40.15 -50.64 33.41
CA GLY A 5 -40.23 -49.53 32.46
C GLY A 5 -40.69 -48.21 33.13
N LYS A 6 -39.79 -47.21 33.32
CA LYS A 6 -40.12 -45.86 33.86
C LYS A 6 -39.26 -44.74 33.25
N VAL A 7 -39.90 -43.82 32.52
CA VAL A 7 -39.34 -42.54 32.09
C VAL A 7 -39.56 -41.52 33.21
N GLN A 8 -38.54 -40.72 33.55
CA GLN A 8 -38.69 -39.66 34.55
C GLN A 8 -38.40 -38.28 33.94
N GLN A 9 -39.47 -37.59 33.56
CA GLN A 9 -39.44 -36.20 33.10
C GLN A 9 -38.96 -35.28 34.25
N ARG A 10 -38.05 -34.35 33.96
CA ARG A 10 -37.85 -33.15 34.79
C ARG A 10 -38.30 -31.91 34.02
N ARG A 11 -39.21 -31.16 34.65
CA ARG A 11 -39.90 -29.99 34.08
C ARG A 11 -38.98 -28.78 34.09
N GLY A 12 -38.46 -28.38 32.93
CA GLY A 12 -37.88 -27.05 32.71
C GLY A 12 -38.99 -26.06 32.35
N GLY A 13 -39.31 -25.13 33.25
CA GLY A 13 -40.43 -24.21 33.06
C GLY A 13 -40.13 -23.05 32.10
N LEU A 14 -40.87 -22.98 30.99
CA LEU A 14 -40.90 -21.80 30.11
C LEU A 14 -41.62 -20.65 30.83
N ARG A 15 -40.88 -19.64 31.29
CA ARG A 15 -41.49 -18.41 31.84
C ARG A 15 -41.91 -17.48 30.70
N SER A 16 -43.22 -17.38 30.49
CA SER A 16 -43.83 -16.40 29.57
C SER A 16 -43.55 -14.98 30.04
N GLY A 17 -42.98 -14.16 29.14
CA GLY A 17 -42.64 -12.76 29.36
C GLY A 17 -43.34 -11.82 28.37
N ALA A 18 -44.65 -11.98 28.17
CA ALA A 18 -45.41 -11.16 27.24
C ALA A 18 -45.49 -9.69 27.71
N ARG A 19 -44.80 -8.77 27.02
CA ARG A 19 -45.03 -7.32 27.10
C ARG A 19 -45.30 -6.73 25.72
N LYS A 20 -46.59 -6.40 25.56
CA LYS A 20 -47.30 -5.57 24.57
C LYS A 20 -46.44 -4.65 23.69
N LEU A 21 -46.74 -4.69 22.38
CA LEU A 21 -47.06 -3.59 21.42
C LEU A 21 -46.47 -2.19 21.72
N VAL A 22 -45.95 -1.44 20.74
CA VAL A 22 -46.71 -0.83 19.62
C VAL A 22 -45.87 -0.74 18.33
N ALA A 23 -46.49 -0.93 17.18
CA ALA A 23 -45.93 -0.57 15.87
C ALA A 23 -46.36 0.86 15.47
N VAL A 24 -45.42 1.68 15.00
CA VAL A 24 -45.70 3.02 14.44
C VAL A 24 -45.14 3.07 13.03
N CYS A 25 -45.99 2.78 12.04
CA CYS A 25 -45.73 3.09 10.65
C CYS A 25 -46.13 4.54 10.40
N LEU A 26 -45.17 5.45 10.30
CA LEU A 26 -45.40 6.77 9.70
C LEU A 26 -45.01 6.72 8.22
N SER A 27 -46.01 6.42 7.41
CA SER A 27 -45.96 6.51 5.95
C SER A 27 -45.78 7.97 5.52
N GLY A 28 -44.60 8.32 5.01
CA GLY A 28 -44.36 9.58 4.32
C GLY A 28 -44.66 9.44 2.82
N VAL A 29 -45.75 10.05 2.35
CA VAL A 29 -45.96 10.32 0.92
C VAL A 29 -45.42 11.71 0.64
N VAL A 30 -44.41 11.81 -0.23
CA VAL A 30 -44.05 13.08 -0.88
C VAL A 30 -44.11 12.87 -2.38
N LEU A 31 -44.67 13.88 -3.06
CA LEU A 31 -45.20 13.81 -4.41
C LEU A 31 -44.11 13.68 -5.48
N LEU A 32 -44.39 12.91 -6.51
CA LEU A 32 -43.67 13.02 -7.79
C LEU A 32 -43.97 14.38 -8.40
N SER A 33 -42.97 15.26 -8.49
CA SER A 33 -42.94 16.32 -9.50
C SER A 33 -42.25 15.79 -10.74
N GLY A 34 -42.99 15.68 -11.85
CA GLY A 34 -42.46 15.14 -13.11
C GLY A 34 -41.39 16.05 -13.71
N GLY A 35 -40.16 15.52 -13.83
CA GLY A 35 -39.10 16.05 -14.69
C GLY A 35 -38.86 15.09 -15.86
N SER A 36 -38.57 15.63 -17.04
CA SER A 36 -38.50 14.89 -18.30
C SER A 36 -37.45 13.77 -18.34
N VAL A 37 -37.82 12.66 -18.98
CA VAL A 37 -36.93 11.52 -19.27
C VAL A 37 -35.75 11.96 -20.14
N VAL A 38 -34.53 11.69 -19.67
CA VAL A 38 -33.38 11.36 -20.51
C VAL A 38 -32.90 10.00 -20.03
N ALA A 39 -32.93 9.00 -20.91
CA ALA A 39 -32.37 7.70 -20.61
C ALA A 39 -30.84 7.83 -20.59
N THR A 40 -30.23 7.79 -19.42
CA THR A 40 -28.81 7.46 -19.27
C THR A 40 -28.70 5.97 -19.07
N GLU A 41 -27.98 5.33 -19.98
CA GLU A 41 -27.70 3.90 -20.01
C GLU A 41 -27.06 3.41 -18.71
N PRO A 42 -27.16 2.10 -18.38
CA PRO A 42 -26.37 1.54 -17.30
C PRO A 42 -24.89 1.68 -17.65
N VAL A 43 -24.21 2.64 -17.00
CA VAL A 43 -22.76 2.77 -17.04
C VAL A 43 -22.17 1.63 -16.20
N GLU A 44 -22.17 0.43 -16.76
CA GLU A 44 -21.07 -0.52 -16.59
C GLU A 44 -19.84 0.13 -17.22
N GLY A 45 -19.31 1.12 -16.51
CA GLY A 45 -18.13 1.88 -16.86
C GLY A 45 -16.94 0.95 -16.81
N LEU A 46 -16.71 0.25 -17.92
CA LEU A 46 -15.44 -0.40 -18.24
C LEU A 46 -14.32 0.49 -17.73
N LEU A 47 -13.51 -0.06 -16.83
CA LEU A 47 -12.32 0.58 -16.26
C LEU A 47 -11.20 0.62 -17.31
N ARG A 48 -11.52 1.12 -18.51
CA ARG A 48 -10.60 1.52 -19.56
C ARG A 48 -9.88 2.77 -19.10
N ARG A 49 -8.88 2.51 -18.26
CA ARG A 49 -7.70 3.36 -18.07
C ARG A 49 -7.25 3.83 -19.46
N ASN A 50 -7.54 5.08 -19.80
CA ASN A 50 -6.97 5.72 -20.96
C ASN A 50 -5.47 5.86 -20.71
N LEU A 51 -4.72 4.84 -21.13
CA LEU A 51 -3.34 5.02 -21.53
C LEU A 51 -3.40 5.82 -22.83
N ASP A 52 -3.24 7.14 -22.73
CA ASP A 52 -3.00 7.99 -23.88
C ASP A 52 -1.77 7.47 -24.60
N THR A 53 -2.02 6.67 -25.64
CA THR A 53 -1.00 5.98 -26.40
C THR A 53 -0.48 6.96 -27.45
N GLN A 54 0.21 8.01 -27.00
CA GLN A 54 0.92 8.91 -27.89
C GLN A 54 2.12 8.17 -28.48
N ALA A 55 1.86 7.42 -29.55
CA ALA A 55 2.89 6.89 -30.40
C ALA A 55 3.69 8.08 -30.97
N SER A 56 4.95 8.20 -30.55
CA SER A 56 5.94 9.08 -31.13
C SER A 56 7.26 8.34 -31.19
N GLY A 57 7.90 8.42 -32.36
CA GLY A 57 9.08 7.64 -32.70
C GLY A 57 10.33 8.03 -31.90
N PRO A 58 11.49 7.41 -32.20
CA PRO A 58 12.69 7.52 -31.38
C PRO A 58 13.21 8.96 -31.39
N GLN A 59 13.04 9.66 -30.27
CA GLN A 59 13.80 10.89 -29.97
C GLN A 59 14.77 10.65 -28.81
N ASN A 60 15.96 11.17 -29.04
CA ASN A 60 17.17 10.90 -28.29
C ASN A 60 17.26 11.83 -27.06
N GLY A 61 17.69 11.32 -25.91
CA GLY A 61 18.30 12.16 -24.86
C GLY A 61 17.37 12.99 -23.96
N SER A 62 16.36 12.37 -23.33
CA SER A 62 15.88 12.84 -22.02
C SER A 62 15.35 11.65 -21.20
N ALA A 63 15.88 11.46 -19.99
CA ALA A 63 15.46 10.38 -19.10
C ALA A 63 14.16 10.77 -18.39
N THR A 64 13.02 10.40 -18.96
CA THR A 64 11.70 10.70 -18.40
C THR A 64 11.54 10.06 -17.03
N ARG A 65 11.36 10.88 -15.98
CA ARG A 65 11.19 10.47 -14.57
C ARG A 65 9.78 9.91 -14.27
N GLU A 66 9.19 9.16 -15.21
CA GLU A 66 7.79 8.69 -15.14
C GLU A 66 7.53 7.65 -14.03
N ASN A 67 8.57 6.98 -13.54
CA ASN A 67 8.50 6.00 -12.46
C ASN A 67 9.46 6.37 -11.30
N THR A 68 9.45 7.64 -10.91
CA THR A 68 10.25 8.18 -9.79
C THR A 68 9.36 8.85 -8.75
N VAL A 69 9.52 8.46 -7.49
CA VAL A 69 8.92 9.12 -6.32
C VAL A 69 9.93 10.05 -5.68
N THR A 70 9.53 11.26 -5.31
CA THR A 70 10.39 12.17 -4.55
C THR A 70 9.75 12.47 -3.19
N CYS A 71 10.48 12.14 -2.13
CA CYS A 71 10.12 12.43 -0.74
C CYS A 71 11.00 13.56 -0.24
N THR A 72 10.43 14.76 -0.10
CA THR A 72 11.13 15.98 0.33
C THR A 72 10.72 16.34 1.74
N LEU A 73 11.66 16.72 2.60
CA LEU A 73 11.34 17.31 3.91
C LEU A 73 11.69 18.79 3.93
N SER A 74 10.74 19.61 4.38
CA SER A 74 10.96 21.02 4.73
C SER A 74 10.76 21.20 6.24
N GLY A 75 11.85 21.17 7.01
CA GLY A 75 11.80 21.32 8.47
C GLY A 75 11.21 20.10 9.20
N SER A 76 9.89 20.10 9.42
CA SER A 76 9.13 18.98 10.02
C SER A 76 7.98 18.50 9.13
N THR A 77 7.76 19.09 7.96
CA THR A 77 6.72 18.67 7.01
C THR A 77 7.33 17.84 5.88
N VAL A 78 6.81 16.63 5.71
CA VAL A 78 7.15 15.72 4.60
C VAL A 78 6.18 15.97 3.45
N SER A 79 6.70 16.20 2.25
CA SER A 79 5.94 16.21 1.01
C SER A 79 6.38 15.06 0.11
N VAL A 80 5.42 14.29 -0.39
CA VAL A 80 5.64 13.22 -1.35
C VAL A 80 5.14 13.72 -2.71
N THR A 81 5.94 13.50 -3.75
CA THR A 81 5.59 13.83 -5.14
C THR A 81 5.70 12.55 -5.98
N PRO A 82 4.63 12.11 -6.67
CA PRO A 82 3.28 12.68 -6.69
C PRO A 82 2.55 12.64 -5.34
N ALA A 83 1.56 13.51 -5.15
CA ALA A 83 0.88 13.72 -3.85
C ALA A 83 -0.22 12.69 -3.55
N THR A 84 -0.76 12.02 -4.57
CA THR A 84 -1.48 10.75 -4.41
C THR A 84 -0.47 9.66 -4.07
N GLY A 85 -0.75 8.85 -3.03
CA GLY A 85 0.13 7.79 -2.51
C GLY A 85 0.96 7.10 -3.60
N ALA A 86 2.28 7.09 -3.38
CA ALA A 86 3.32 7.04 -4.39
C ALA A 86 3.64 5.63 -4.91
N SER A 87 2.62 4.79 -5.06
CA SER A 87 2.78 3.38 -5.37
C SER A 87 3.28 3.16 -6.79
N LEU A 88 4.53 2.71 -6.90
CA LEU A 88 5.17 2.38 -8.17
C LEU A 88 4.95 0.91 -8.53
N ALA A 89 4.42 0.67 -9.73
CA ALA A 89 4.23 -0.67 -10.27
C ALA A 89 5.37 -1.03 -11.24
N LEU A 90 6.08 -2.11 -10.94
CA LEU A 90 7.09 -2.71 -11.83
C LEU A 90 6.46 -3.84 -12.66
N SER A 91 6.74 -3.86 -13.96
CA SER A 91 6.22 -4.86 -14.90
C SER A 91 7.10 -4.93 -16.16
N LYS A 92 6.81 -5.83 -17.10
CA LYS A 92 7.51 -5.89 -18.41
C LYS A 92 7.46 -4.57 -19.19
N ALA A 93 6.43 -3.75 -18.99
CA ALA A 93 6.31 -2.43 -19.62
C ALA A 93 7.10 -1.32 -18.87
N SER A 94 7.46 -1.54 -17.61
CA SER A 94 8.25 -0.61 -16.80
C SER A 94 9.09 -1.39 -15.78
N LEU A 95 10.33 -1.68 -16.15
CA LEU A 95 11.28 -2.48 -15.36
C LEU A 95 12.18 -1.63 -14.44
N THR A 96 11.99 -0.31 -14.40
CA THR A 96 12.83 0.60 -13.61
C THR A 96 11.97 1.50 -12.75
N ALA A 97 12.25 1.55 -11.46
CA ALA A 97 11.58 2.40 -10.47
C ALA A 97 12.63 3.13 -9.64
N SER A 98 12.32 4.32 -9.13
CA SER A 98 13.24 5.07 -8.27
C SER A 98 12.52 5.80 -7.13
N PHE A 99 13.21 5.98 -6.01
CA PHE A 99 12.81 6.94 -4.98
C PHE A 99 13.95 7.88 -4.63
N GLU A 100 13.65 9.17 -4.46
CA GLU A 100 14.61 10.21 -4.10
C GLU A 100 14.24 10.80 -2.72
N CYS A 101 15.11 10.62 -1.74
CA CYS A 101 15.02 11.30 -0.44
C CYS A 101 15.73 12.65 -0.56
N ILE A 102 15.05 13.76 -0.26
CA ILE A 102 15.63 15.12 -0.31
C ILE A 102 15.51 15.78 1.06
N GLY A 103 16.64 16.11 1.68
CA GLY A 103 16.71 16.90 2.90
C GLY A 103 17.80 16.45 3.87
N ASP A 104 18.15 17.32 4.81
CA ASP A 104 19.23 17.09 5.76
C ASP A 104 19.00 15.85 6.63
N SER A 105 20.05 15.03 6.76
CA SER A 105 20.08 13.83 7.61
C SER A 105 19.10 12.71 7.23
N TYR A 106 18.61 12.67 5.98
CA TYR A 106 17.88 11.51 5.51
C TYR A 106 18.77 10.29 5.26
N THR A 107 18.19 9.12 5.52
CA THR A 107 18.70 7.81 5.12
C THR A 107 17.59 7.03 4.41
N ALA A 108 17.96 6.23 3.41
CA ALA A 108 17.02 5.30 2.79
C ALA A 108 16.70 4.15 3.76
N VAL A 109 15.45 3.65 3.68
CA VAL A 109 14.93 2.53 4.47
C VAL A 109 14.44 1.41 3.52
N PRO A 110 14.97 0.18 3.66
CA PRO A 110 16.12 -0.20 4.47
C PRO A 110 17.42 0.48 4.02
N SER A 111 18.37 0.59 4.94
CA SER A 111 19.68 1.19 4.63
C SER A 111 20.52 0.31 3.70
N GLU A 112 20.37 -1.01 3.74
CA GLU A 112 21.02 -1.91 2.78
C GLU A 112 20.45 -1.80 1.36
N LYS A 113 21.31 -1.93 0.35
CA LYS A 113 20.93 -1.83 -1.07
C LYS A 113 20.32 -3.11 -1.64
N THR A 114 20.44 -4.23 -0.94
CA THR A 114 19.86 -5.53 -1.33
C THR A 114 18.48 -5.77 -0.74
N LYS A 115 18.05 -4.94 0.23
CA LYS A 115 16.87 -5.17 1.06
C LYS A 115 15.73 -4.19 0.79
N ILE A 116 14.53 -4.67 1.09
CA ILE A 116 13.26 -3.92 1.09
C ILE A 116 12.46 -4.32 2.35
N CYS A 117 11.35 -3.64 2.61
CA CYS A 117 10.49 -3.95 3.76
C CYS A 117 9.32 -4.84 3.35
N ASP A 118 9.17 -5.97 4.05
CA ASP A 118 8.04 -6.90 3.91
C ASP A 118 7.04 -6.68 5.04
N GLU A 119 5.90 -6.06 4.71
CA GLU A 119 4.80 -5.82 5.65
C GLU A 119 4.08 -7.11 6.11
N SER A 120 4.32 -8.24 5.44
CA SER A 120 3.76 -9.54 5.82
C SER A 120 4.60 -10.29 6.86
N LYS A 121 5.83 -9.86 7.12
CA LYS A 121 6.73 -10.45 8.12
C LYS A 121 6.77 -9.61 9.39
N ALA A 122 6.62 -10.28 10.53
CA ALA A 122 6.81 -9.68 11.85
C ALA A 122 8.22 -9.07 11.98
N SER A 123 8.30 -7.91 12.63
CA SER A 123 9.54 -7.22 12.96
C SER A 123 10.32 -7.93 14.06
N ASN A 124 11.65 -7.95 13.91
CA ASN A 124 12.53 -8.11 15.06
C ASN A 124 12.98 -6.72 15.52
N GLU A 125 12.79 -6.38 16.79
CA GLU A 125 13.10 -5.04 17.32
C GLU A 125 14.62 -4.73 17.37
N ASP A 126 15.46 -5.77 17.35
CA ASP A 126 16.92 -5.68 17.48
C ASP A 126 17.70 -5.52 16.15
N ASP A 127 17.03 -5.61 14.99
CA ASP A 127 17.72 -5.51 13.69
C ASP A 127 18.12 -4.04 13.38
N SER A 128 19.43 -3.79 13.24
CA SER A 128 20.00 -2.49 12.84
C SER A 128 19.58 -2.03 11.43
N GLU A 129 18.86 -2.89 10.71
CA GLU A 129 18.34 -2.68 9.35
C GLU A 129 16.80 -2.57 9.33
N SER A 130 16.21 -2.44 10.53
CA SER A 130 14.77 -2.37 10.76
C SER A 130 14.02 -1.45 9.80
N CYS A 131 12.82 -1.90 9.42
CA CYS A 131 11.88 -1.17 8.58
C CYS A 131 11.12 -0.10 9.37
N ASN A 132 11.88 0.78 10.01
CA ASN A 132 11.40 1.85 10.87
C ASN A 132 11.36 3.18 10.10
N PHE A 133 10.26 3.90 10.26
CA PHE A 133 10.01 5.23 9.73
C PHE A 133 9.58 6.11 10.91
N GLY A 134 10.50 6.92 11.44
CA GLY A 134 10.40 7.45 12.80
C GLY A 134 10.18 6.33 13.83
N ASP A 135 9.17 6.50 14.68
CA ASP A 135 8.81 5.52 15.72
C ASP A 135 7.90 4.38 15.21
N SER A 136 7.57 4.34 13.91
CA SER A 136 6.68 3.34 13.31
C SER A 136 7.45 2.26 12.57
N ASN A 137 7.27 0.99 12.96
CA ASN A 137 7.75 -0.15 12.20
C ASN A 137 6.73 -0.62 11.16
N VAL A 138 7.18 -0.95 9.94
CA VAL A 138 6.33 -1.38 8.80
C VAL A 138 6.61 -2.84 8.39
N GLY A 139 7.28 -3.62 9.25
CA GLY A 139 7.59 -5.04 9.03
C GLY A 139 9.08 -5.37 9.23
N SER A 140 9.54 -6.39 8.53
CA SER A 140 10.94 -6.85 8.54
C SER A 140 11.68 -6.55 7.23
N ALA A 141 12.99 -6.31 7.33
CA ALA A 141 13.85 -6.15 6.17
C ALA A 141 14.18 -7.52 5.55
N VAL A 142 13.94 -7.69 4.25
CA VAL A 142 14.21 -8.92 3.51
C VAL A 142 14.87 -8.62 2.18
N THR A 143 15.53 -9.58 1.57
CA THR A 143 16.23 -9.34 0.30
C THR A 143 15.27 -9.25 -0.88
N LEU A 144 15.60 -8.41 -1.88
CA LEU A 144 14.88 -8.32 -3.15
C LEU A 144 14.79 -9.68 -3.85
N GLN A 145 15.87 -10.47 -3.81
CA GLN A 145 15.92 -11.83 -4.36
C GLN A 145 14.84 -12.74 -3.76
N GLU A 146 14.66 -12.70 -2.45
CA GLU A 146 13.69 -13.55 -1.73
C GLU A 146 12.24 -13.21 -2.14
N ILE A 147 11.88 -11.93 -2.19
CA ILE A 147 10.52 -11.53 -2.58
C ILE A 147 10.25 -11.80 -4.06
N LEU A 148 11.20 -11.50 -4.94
CA LEU A 148 11.03 -11.64 -6.38
C LEU A 148 11.17 -13.11 -6.85
N GLY A 149 11.82 -13.97 -6.06
CA GLY A 149 12.14 -15.34 -6.44
C GLY A 149 13.22 -15.42 -7.52
N ALA A 150 14.07 -14.39 -7.62
CA ALA A 150 15.11 -14.27 -8.64
C ALA A 150 16.37 -15.09 -8.25
N SER A 151 17.07 -15.62 -9.26
CA SER A 151 18.30 -16.40 -9.08
C SER A 151 19.58 -15.57 -9.10
N GLN A 152 19.50 -14.27 -9.40
CA GLN A 152 20.64 -13.36 -9.51
C GLN A 152 20.56 -12.27 -8.44
N LEU A 153 21.71 -11.71 -8.06
CA LEU A 153 21.78 -10.61 -7.11
C LEU A 153 21.13 -9.35 -7.70
N ILE A 154 20.09 -8.86 -7.02
CA ILE A 154 19.38 -7.63 -7.36
C ILE A 154 19.62 -6.61 -6.24
N GLU A 155 20.09 -5.42 -6.62
CA GLU A 155 20.38 -4.33 -5.69
C GLU A 155 19.84 -3.00 -6.22
N TRP A 156 19.52 -2.09 -5.30
CA TRP A 156 19.30 -0.68 -5.59
C TRP A 156 20.63 0.00 -5.94
N THR A 157 20.72 0.60 -7.12
CA THR A 157 21.78 1.59 -7.36
C THR A 157 21.47 2.86 -6.59
N GLU A 158 22.51 3.55 -6.12
CA GLU A 158 22.36 4.72 -5.26
C GLU A 158 23.26 5.85 -5.73
N THR A 159 22.71 7.05 -5.85
CA THR A 159 23.41 8.28 -6.23
C THR A 159 23.08 9.36 -5.21
N SER A 160 24.10 9.89 -4.52
CA SER A 160 23.95 11.00 -3.58
C SER A 160 24.42 12.32 -4.21
N THR A 161 23.69 13.41 -3.97
CA THR A 161 24.04 14.75 -4.47
C THR A 161 24.10 15.75 -3.32
N SER A 162 25.29 16.26 -3.03
CA SER A 162 25.55 17.21 -1.93
C SER A 162 24.80 18.54 -2.11
N ASP A 163 24.62 19.01 -3.35
CA ASP A 163 23.98 20.31 -3.65
C ASP A 163 22.51 20.40 -3.18
N LYS A 164 21.88 19.26 -2.91
CA LYS A 164 20.48 19.15 -2.47
C LYS A 164 20.31 18.32 -1.19
N ASN A 165 21.40 17.79 -0.64
CA ASN A 165 21.40 16.71 0.34
C ASN A 165 20.38 15.62 -0.03
N SER A 166 20.47 15.11 -1.27
CA SER A 166 19.57 14.07 -1.78
C SER A 166 20.24 12.72 -1.96
N ILE A 167 19.45 11.66 -1.75
CA ILE A 167 19.80 10.25 -1.99
C ILE A 167 18.76 9.69 -2.97
N LEU A 168 19.18 9.44 -4.21
CA LEU A 168 18.39 8.75 -5.21
C LEU A 168 18.71 7.26 -5.17
N ARG A 169 17.70 6.41 -4.98
CA ARG A 169 17.76 4.95 -5.10
C ARG A 169 17.00 4.53 -6.35
N THR A 170 17.63 3.74 -7.22
CA THR A 170 17.02 3.21 -8.45
C THR A 170 17.09 1.69 -8.47
N LEU A 171 15.95 1.04 -8.64
CA LEU A 171 15.83 -0.39 -8.86
C LEU A 171 15.62 -0.62 -10.35
N LYS A 172 16.48 -1.44 -10.96
CA LYS A 172 16.34 -1.88 -12.35
C LYS A 172 16.26 -3.40 -12.39
N LEU A 173 15.12 -3.91 -12.86
CA LEU A 173 14.87 -5.32 -13.07
C LEU A 173 15.10 -5.71 -14.54
N THR A 174 15.20 -7.01 -14.78
CA THR A 174 15.08 -7.65 -16.09
C THR A 174 13.78 -8.45 -16.17
N ASP A 175 13.38 -8.86 -17.37
CA ASP A 175 12.19 -9.69 -17.59
C ASP A 175 12.20 -11.02 -16.81
N SER A 176 13.39 -11.54 -16.49
CA SER A 176 13.60 -12.75 -15.68
C SER A 176 13.53 -12.53 -14.17
N ASP A 177 13.60 -11.29 -13.69
CA ASP A 177 13.50 -10.94 -12.27
C ASP A 177 12.06 -10.71 -11.82
N LEU A 178 11.11 -10.68 -12.76
CA LEU A 178 9.69 -10.48 -12.43
C LEU A 178 9.11 -11.75 -11.79
N PRO A 179 8.46 -11.63 -10.62
CA PRO A 179 7.90 -12.77 -9.92
C PRO A 179 6.74 -13.40 -10.70
N ARG A 180 6.49 -14.70 -10.47
CA ARG A 180 5.36 -15.44 -11.10
C ARG A 180 3.98 -15.02 -10.58
N THR A 181 3.93 -14.28 -9.48
CA THR A 181 2.74 -13.76 -8.81
C THR A 181 3.04 -12.36 -8.35
N ASP A 182 2.03 -11.48 -8.28
CA ASP A 182 2.21 -10.11 -7.80
C ASP A 182 2.87 -10.08 -6.41
N LYS A 183 3.73 -9.09 -6.20
CA LYS A 183 4.47 -8.85 -4.96
C LYS A 183 4.41 -7.38 -4.59
N THR A 184 4.28 -7.12 -3.30
CA THR A 184 4.37 -5.78 -2.71
C THR A 184 5.52 -5.75 -1.72
N PHE A 185 6.17 -4.60 -1.62
CA PHE A 185 7.18 -4.29 -0.61
C PHE A 185 7.19 -2.79 -0.38
N VAL A 186 7.72 -2.36 0.76
CA VAL A 186 7.84 -0.94 1.12
C VAL A 186 9.30 -0.52 1.09
N VAL A 187 9.55 0.71 0.68
CA VAL A 187 10.82 1.44 0.80
C VAL A 187 10.53 2.89 1.16
N GLY A 188 11.56 3.66 1.49
CA GLY A 188 11.43 5.10 1.54
C GLY A 188 12.56 5.77 2.28
N CYS A 189 12.20 6.84 3.00
CA CYS A 189 13.12 7.80 3.55
C CYS A 189 12.80 8.00 5.04
N ASP A 190 13.80 7.86 5.90
CA ASP A 190 13.71 8.19 7.33
C ASP A 190 14.78 9.20 7.73
N LYS A 191 14.47 10.02 8.75
CA LYS A 191 15.38 11.06 9.25
C LYS A 191 16.22 10.51 10.40
N LYS A 192 17.52 10.36 10.17
CA LYS A 192 18.49 9.84 11.13
C LYS A 192 18.43 10.63 12.45
N GLY A 193 18.04 9.93 13.53
CA GLY A 193 17.95 10.49 14.89
C GLY A 193 16.59 11.04 15.30
N ALA A 194 15.55 10.93 14.45
CA ALA A 194 14.21 11.49 14.70
C ALA A 194 13.29 10.64 15.61
N ARG A 195 13.82 9.98 16.66
CA ARG A 195 13.06 9.14 17.64
C ARG A 195 12.11 9.91 18.58
N ASN A 196 11.67 11.11 18.18
CA ASN A 196 10.83 12.03 18.94
C ASN A 196 10.09 13.03 18.01
N ALA A 197 10.08 12.79 16.70
CA ALA A 197 9.40 13.65 15.74
C ALA A 197 8.26 12.88 15.06
N THR A 198 7.17 13.59 14.73
CA THR A 198 5.96 13.07 14.09
C THR A 198 6.29 12.02 13.01
N PRO A 199 5.67 10.82 13.02
CA PRO A 199 6.05 9.71 12.16
C PRO A 199 6.09 10.13 10.69
N THR A 200 7.24 9.89 10.06
CA THR A 200 7.44 10.16 8.63
C THR A 200 6.64 9.12 7.84
N PRO A 201 5.67 9.52 6.99
CA PRO A 201 4.94 8.55 6.19
C PRO A 201 5.91 7.88 5.21
N PRO A 202 5.87 6.54 5.06
CA PRO A 202 6.71 5.84 4.10
C PRO A 202 6.37 6.26 2.67
N CYS A 203 7.37 6.23 1.79
CA CYS A 203 7.23 6.46 0.35
C CYS A 203 6.62 5.21 -0.31
N ARG A 204 5.37 4.90 0.06
CA ARG A 204 4.57 3.75 -0.41
C ARG A 204 4.08 3.92 -1.83
#